data_AF-A0A662EHQ3-F1
#
_entry.id   AF-A0A662EHQ3-F1
#
_cell.length_a   1.000
_cell.length_b   1.000
_cell.length_c   1.000
_cell.angle_alpha   90.00
_cell.angle_beta   90.00
_cell.angle_gamma   90.00
#
_symmetry.space_group_name_H-M   'P 1'
#
loop_
_entity.id
_entity.type
_entity.pdbx_description
1 polymer ?
#
loop_
_entity_poly.entity_id
_entity_poly.type
_entity_poly.pdbx_seq_one_letter_code
_entity_poly.pdbx_strand_id
1 'polypeptide(L)'
;QTARAMAEETRDPQRKRELLRIAEICEWVPAHPPRNFWEALQAYWFYHLGVIMELNGWDAFNPGHLDQHLFPFYERDIREGRLTREGARELLSCFWIKFNNQPAPPKVGVTAAESATYNDFVNINLGGLTLEGRDGSNEVSYLILEVADELHLLQPQLNVQVSRVTPDELLLAAARLIRKGYGYPSMFNADCVVEELLRQGKSIEDAREGGTSGCVEAGAFGKEAYILSGYLNLPKILEITLNNGYDPRTGKRIGPETGDPRDFESFEELFSAWTRQLEHFVDIKIRGNAIVQGFYAEEMPAPFLSILIDDCIEKGKDYNAGGARYNTTYIQGVGIGTLTDSLSAIKHHVFEWETVSMEELLEALRTDFQGREVLRQILLNKTPRYGNDDDRADELMRRAFEAFFRTVEGRPAPRGGTYHIDMLPTTVHTYFGQVTGATPDGRRAGTPLSEGISPVQGADRNGPTAVIRSVSKMDHAKTGGTLLNMKFSPKALEGEEGLRKFVALIRTYFRLGGHHVQFNVVSAEVLREAQRRPEEHRGLLVRVAGYTDYFCDLSRDLQEEIISRTEHEVA
;
A
#
# COMPACT_ATOMS: atom_id res chain seq x y z
N GLN A 1 -2.30 -39.14 6.39
CA GLN A 1 -3.21 -40.08 7.10
C GLN A 1 -4.68 -39.77 6.82
N THR A 2 -5.22 -38.61 7.20
CA THR A 2 -6.64 -38.23 6.97
C THR A 2 -7.10 -38.41 5.53
N ALA A 3 -6.32 -37.93 4.55
CA ALA A 3 -6.65 -38.08 3.13
C ALA A 3 -6.74 -39.56 2.67
N ARG A 4 -5.93 -40.48 3.24
CA ARG A 4 -6.03 -41.92 2.95
C ARG A 4 -7.32 -42.53 3.49
N ALA A 5 -7.69 -42.20 4.73
CA ALA A 5 -8.95 -42.65 5.32
C ALA A 5 -10.15 -42.20 4.48
N MET A 6 -10.18 -40.92 4.08
CA MET A 6 -11.24 -40.40 3.19
C MET A 6 -11.25 -41.09 1.81
N ALA A 7 -10.09 -41.51 1.29
CA ALA A 7 -9.98 -42.23 0.03
C ALA A 7 -10.54 -43.67 0.11
N GLU A 8 -10.52 -44.28 1.30
CA GLU A 8 -11.13 -45.59 1.56
C GLU A 8 -12.66 -45.49 1.64
N GLU A 9 -13.19 -44.39 2.17
CA GLU A 9 -14.63 -44.15 2.34
C GLU A 9 -15.33 -43.66 1.06
N THR A 10 -14.64 -42.88 0.22
CA THR A 10 -15.27 -42.30 -0.97
C THR A 10 -15.58 -43.37 -2.03
N ARG A 11 -16.78 -43.26 -2.62
CA ARG A 11 -17.22 -44.13 -3.73
C ARG A 11 -16.88 -43.56 -5.10
N ASP A 12 -16.55 -42.28 -5.19
CA ASP A 12 -16.15 -41.64 -6.45
C ASP A 12 -14.69 -41.98 -6.79
N PRO A 13 -14.44 -42.70 -7.91
CA PRO A 13 -13.09 -43.08 -8.32
C PRO A 13 -12.18 -41.89 -8.62
N GLN A 14 -12.72 -40.76 -9.10
CA GLN A 14 -11.93 -39.56 -9.36
C GLN A 14 -11.50 -38.94 -8.03
N ARG A 15 -12.45 -38.68 -7.14
CA ARG A 15 -12.15 -38.14 -5.80
C ARG A 15 -11.19 -39.04 -5.02
N LYS A 16 -11.30 -40.36 -5.17
CA LYS A 16 -10.37 -41.31 -4.57
C LYS A 16 -8.93 -41.09 -5.05
N ARG A 17 -8.71 -40.90 -6.35
CA ARG A 17 -7.38 -40.62 -6.91
C ARG A 17 -6.83 -39.29 -6.39
N GLU A 18 -7.64 -38.25 -6.34
CA GLU A 18 -7.25 -36.95 -5.78
C GLU A 18 -6.82 -37.07 -4.32
N LEU A 19 -7.60 -37.77 -3.49
CA LEU A 19 -7.30 -37.95 -2.06
C LEU A 19 -6.02 -38.77 -1.84
N LEU A 20 -5.81 -39.83 -2.63
CA LEU A 20 -4.55 -40.58 -2.61
C LEU A 20 -3.37 -39.71 -3.06
N ARG A 21 -3.57 -38.84 -4.04
CA ARG A 21 -2.53 -37.89 -4.48
C ARG A 21 -2.21 -36.86 -3.40
N ILE A 22 -3.22 -36.30 -2.73
CA ILE A 22 -3.03 -35.42 -1.57
C ILE A 22 -2.25 -36.14 -0.47
N ALA A 23 -2.59 -37.41 -0.18
CA ALA A 23 -1.87 -38.19 0.82
C ALA A 23 -0.38 -38.36 0.46
N GLU A 24 -0.07 -38.71 -0.78
CA GLU A 24 1.31 -38.85 -1.27
C GLU A 24 2.10 -37.54 -1.17
N ILE A 25 1.47 -36.41 -1.56
CA ILE A 25 2.07 -35.08 -1.48
C ILE A 25 2.38 -34.73 -0.02
N CYS A 26 1.41 -34.86 0.88
CA CYS A 26 1.56 -34.49 2.29
C CYS A 26 2.45 -35.46 3.09
N GLU A 27 2.75 -36.65 2.57
CA GLU A 27 3.77 -37.55 3.12
C GLU A 27 5.19 -37.08 2.77
N TRP A 28 5.33 -36.22 1.75
CA TRP A 28 6.61 -35.69 1.29
C TRP A 28 6.85 -34.26 1.79
N VAL A 29 5.96 -33.32 1.45
CA VAL A 29 6.07 -31.91 1.87
C VAL A 29 5.26 -31.65 3.15
N PRO A 30 5.78 -30.84 4.09
CA PRO A 30 6.96 -29.99 3.99
C PRO A 30 8.27 -30.61 4.52
N ALA A 31 8.29 -31.90 4.86
CA ALA A 31 9.48 -32.56 5.42
C ALA A 31 10.66 -32.64 4.42
N HIS A 32 10.36 -32.62 3.13
CA HIS A 32 11.32 -32.68 2.04
C HIS A 32 11.05 -31.59 0.99
N PRO A 33 12.07 -31.20 0.17
CA PRO A 33 11.88 -30.25 -0.91
C PRO A 33 10.83 -30.72 -1.92
N PRO A 34 9.94 -29.83 -2.42
CA PRO A 34 8.93 -30.20 -3.41
C PRO A 34 9.57 -30.72 -4.70
N ARG A 35 8.92 -31.69 -5.36
CA ARG A 35 9.43 -32.35 -6.57
C ARG A 35 8.65 -32.02 -7.84
N ASN A 36 7.49 -31.39 -7.72
CA ASN A 36 6.58 -31.05 -8.82
C ASN A 36 5.76 -29.80 -8.46
N PHE A 37 5.04 -29.27 -9.44
CA PHE A 37 4.27 -28.03 -9.30
C PHE A 37 3.24 -28.08 -8.16
N TRP A 38 2.52 -29.21 -8.01
CA TRP A 38 1.53 -29.37 -6.95
C TRP A 38 2.20 -29.44 -5.56
N GLU A 39 3.31 -30.19 -5.43
CA GLU A 39 4.07 -30.23 -4.18
C GLU A 39 4.61 -28.84 -3.79
N ALA A 40 5.03 -28.01 -4.74
CA ALA A 40 5.52 -26.66 -4.46
C ALA A 40 4.43 -25.76 -3.87
N LEU A 41 3.24 -25.76 -4.47
CA LEU A 41 2.08 -25.03 -3.95
C LEU A 41 1.67 -25.55 -2.55
N GLN A 42 1.64 -26.86 -2.37
CA GLN A 42 1.25 -27.46 -1.09
C GLN A 42 2.30 -27.20 0.02
N ALA A 43 3.59 -27.21 -0.32
CA ALA A 43 4.67 -26.87 0.60
C ALA A 43 4.54 -25.43 1.08
N TYR A 44 4.41 -24.47 0.15
CA TYR A 44 4.18 -23.08 0.50
C TYR A 44 2.93 -22.93 1.38
N TRP A 45 1.82 -23.57 1.02
CA TRP A 45 0.59 -23.46 1.81
C TRP A 45 0.78 -23.93 3.26
N PHE A 46 1.57 -24.98 3.48
CA PHE A 46 1.91 -25.42 4.84
C PHE A 46 2.81 -24.41 5.58
N TYR A 47 3.77 -23.79 4.90
CA TYR A 47 4.57 -22.71 5.50
C TYR A 47 3.72 -21.50 5.87
N HIS A 48 2.85 -21.05 4.96
CA HIS A 48 1.91 -19.96 5.21
C HIS A 48 1.04 -20.24 6.44
N LEU A 49 0.42 -21.42 6.52
CA LEU A 49 -0.37 -21.82 7.69
C LEU A 49 0.48 -21.86 8.97
N GLY A 50 1.71 -22.38 8.91
CA GLY A 50 2.60 -22.42 10.07
C GLY A 50 2.91 -21.03 10.62
N VAL A 51 3.21 -20.07 9.75
CA VAL A 51 3.49 -18.68 10.14
C VAL A 51 2.27 -18.01 10.79
N ILE A 52 1.10 -18.07 10.14
CA ILE A 52 -0.09 -17.36 10.65
C ILE A 52 -0.72 -18.02 11.88
N MET A 53 -0.43 -19.31 12.13
CA MET A 53 -0.85 -19.99 13.35
C MET A 53 0.14 -19.81 14.51
N GLU A 54 1.41 -19.58 14.22
CA GLU A 54 2.44 -19.29 15.23
C GLU A 54 2.14 -17.97 15.94
N LEU A 55 1.92 -16.90 15.17
CA LEU A 55 1.56 -15.59 15.67
C LEU A 55 0.57 -14.92 14.71
N ASN A 56 -0.28 -14.04 15.26
CA ASN A 56 -1.10 -13.13 14.46
C ASN A 56 -0.23 -11.95 13.96
N GLY A 57 0.67 -12.24 13.03
CA GLY A 57 1.50 -11.24 12.35
C GLY A 57 0.70 -10.38 11.37
N TRP A 58 1.22 -9.19 11.05
CA TRP A 58 0.65 -8.36 9.98
C TRP A 58 0.86 -9.02 8.61
N ASP A 59 -0.10 -8.81 7.72
CA ASP A 59 -0.06 -9.19 6.29
C ASP A 59 0.13 -10.69 6.02
N ALA A 60 -0.36 -11.53 6.94
CA ALA A 60 -0.27 -12.98 6.89
C ALA A 60 1.16 -13.46 6.53
N PHE A 61 1.30 -14.12 5.37
CA PHE A 61 2.59 -14.50 4.81
C PHE A 61 2.54 -14.44 3.28
N ASN A 62 3.55 -13.81 2.68
CA ASN A 62 3.56 -13.43 1.26
C ASN A 62 4.50 -14.35 0.45
N PRO A 63 4.09 -14.88 -0.71
CA PRO A 63 4.94 -15.78 -1.50
C PRO A 63 5.99 -15.06 -2.36
N GLY A 64 5.96 -13.72 -2.39
CA GLY A 64 6.82 -12.91 -3.25
C GLY A 64 6.56 -13.16 -4.73
N HIS A 65 7.64 -13.39 -5.49
CA HIS A 65 7.61 -13.73 -6.93
C HIS A 65 7.19 -15.18 -7.18
N LEU A 66 5.93 -15.49 -6.84
CA LEU A 66 5.38 -16.84 -6.91
C LEU A 66 5.51 -17.46 -8.31
N ASP A 67 5.34 -16.66 -9.35
CA ASP A 67 5.50 -17.08 -10.74
C ASP A 67 6.93 -17.56 -11.02
N GLN A 68 7.95 -16.81 -10.60
CA GLN A 68 9.34 -17.20 -10.74
C GLN A 68 9.68 -18.46 -9.93
N HIS A 69 9.17 -18.57 -8.69
CA HIS A 69 9.40 -19.75 -7.85
C HIS A 69 8.76 -21.02 -8.43
N LEU A 70 7.58 -20.91 -9.05
CA LEU A 70 6.85 -22.05 -9.62
C LEU A 70 7.30 -22.42 -11.03
N PHE A 71 7.87 -21.47 -11.80
CA PHE A 71 8.19 -21.68 -13.21
C PHE A 71 9.09 -22.90 -13.48
N PRO A 72 10.18 -23.17 -12.71
CA PRO A 72 10.99 -24.36 -12.92
C PRO A 72 10.21 -25.68 -12.75
N PHE A 73 9.23 -25.71 -11.84
CA PHE A 73 8.36 -26.87 -11.65
C PHE A 73 7.37 -27.02 -12.81
N TYR A 74 6.76 -25.90 -13.21
CA TYR A 74 5.81 -25.85 -14.31
C TYR A 74 6.45 -26.33 -15.62
N GLU A 75 7.58 -25.73 -16.02
CA GLU A 75 8.26 -26.05 -17.28
C GLU A 75 8.66 -27.53 -17.33
N ARG A 76 9.26 -28.04 -16.25
CA ARG A 76 9.67 -29.45 -16.16
C ARG A 76 8.47 -30.39 -16.27
N ASP A 77 7.39 -30.12 -15.54
CA ASP A 77 6.25 -31.03 -15.46
C ASP A 77 5.39 -31.01 -16.73
N ILE A 78 5.31 -29.87 -17.43
CA ILE A 78 4.72 -29.76 -18.78
C ILE A 78 5.52 -30.61 -19.77
N ARG A 79 6.85 -30.42 -19.81
CA ARG A 79 7.75 -31.15 -20.72
C ARG A 79 7.72 -32.67 -20.50
N GLU A 80 7.56 -33.10 -19.26
CA GLU A 80 7.53 -34.52 -18.88
C GLU A 80 6.10 -35.12 -18.89
N GLY A 81 5.10 -34.35 -19.31
CA GLY A 81 3.71 -34.80 -19.44
C GLY A 81 3.01 -35.10 -18.10
N ARG A 82 3.56 -34.60 -16.98
CA ARG A 82 2.98 -34.73 -15.63
C ARG A 82 1.93 -33.67 -15.32
N LEU A 83 2.00 -32.54 -16.01
CA LEU A 83 1.12 -31.39 -15.84
C LEU A 83 0.62 -30.94 -17.22
N THR A 84 -0.60 -30.44 -17.27
CA THR A 84 -1.13 -29.68 -18.41
C THR A 84 -1.29 -28.22 -18.00
N ARG A 85 -1.36 -27.31 -18.98
CA ARG A 85 -1.62 -25.90 -18.71
C ARG A 85 -2.93 -25.70 -17.92
N GLU A 86 -3.98 -26.42 -18.31
CA GLU A 86 -5.28 -26.43 -17.62
C GLU A 86 -5.17 -26.99 -16.20
N GLY A 87 -4.40 -28.06 -15.99
CA GLY A 87 -4.15 -28.60 -14.66
C GLY A 87 -3.37 -27.64 -13.76
N ALA A 88 -2.42 -26.90 -14.32
CA ALA A 88 -1.73 -25.84 -13.59
C ALA A 88 -2.69 -24.72 -13.20
N ARG A 89 -3.56 -24.29 -14.13
CA ARG A 89 -4.61 -23.30 -13.86
C ARG A 89 -5.56 -23.77 -12.75
N GLU A 90 -6.02 -25.01 -12.79
CA GLU A 90 -6.89 -25.59 -11.76
C GLU A 90 -6.23 -25.59 -10.37
N LEU A 91 -4.96 -26.01 -10.30
CA LEU A 91 -4.21 -26.01 -9.04
C LEU A 91 -4.00 -24.60 -8.49
N LEU A 92 -3.68 -23.63 -9.35
CA LEU A 92 -3.59 -22.22 -8.98
C LEU A 92 -4.94 -21.68 -8.51
N SER A 93 -6.04 -22.04 -9.17
CA SER A 93 -7.38 -21.63 -8.75
C SER A 93 -7.73 -22.17 -7.37
N CYS A 94 -7.43 -23.44 -7.10
CA CYS A 94 -7.57 -24.03 -5.77
C CYS A 94 -6.73 -23.29 -4.73
N PHE A 95 -5.49 -22.94 -5.07
CA PHE A 95 -4.57 -22.20 -4.22
C PHE A 95 -5.08 -20.78 -3.90
N TRP A 96 -5.65 -20.08 -4.88
CA TRP A 96 -6.34 -18.79 -4.68
C TRP A 96 -7.49 -18.92 -3.67
N ILE A 97 -8.33 -19.93 -3.85
CA ILE A 97 -9.45 -20.22 -2.93
C ILE A 97 -8.94 -20.50 -1.51
N LYS A 98 -7.75 -21.09 -1.34
CA LYS A 98 -7.15 -21.30 -0.01
C LYS A 98 -6.91 -19.98 0.73
N PHE A 99 -6.33 -18.98 0.09
CA PHE A 99 -6.14 -17.66 0.70
C PHE A 99 -7.47 -16.96 0.99
N ASN A 100 -8.42 -16.99 0.06
CA ASN A 100 -9.73 -16.36 0.27
C ASN A 100 -10.54 -16.97 1.43
N ASN A 101 -10.19 -18.18 1.87
CA ASN A 101 -10.77 -18.81 3.06
C ASN A 101 -10.13 -18.34 4.38
N GLN A 102 -9.06 -17.53 4.34
CA GLN A 102 -8.36 -17.02 5.53
C GLN A 102 -8.59 -15.51 5.64
N PRO A 103 -9.57 -15.06 6.46
CA PRO A 103 -9.68 -13.65 6.77
C PRO A 103 -8.58 -13.25 7.77
N ALA A 104 -8.22 -11.97 7.76
CA ALA A 104 -7.46 -11.37 8.84
C ALA A 104 -8.19 -11.63 10.18
N PRO A 105 -7.49 -12.05 11.26
CA PRO A 105 -8.13 -12.24 12.56
C PRO A 105 -8.85 -10.97 13.05
N PRO A 106 -9.92 -11.10 13.86
CA PRO A 106 -10.75 -9.96 14.25
C PRO A 106 -9.98 -8.81 14.90
N LYS A 107 -10.14 -7.60 14.34
CA LYS A 107 -9.53 -6.35 14.82
C LYS A 107 -10.56 -5.55 15.62
N VAL A 108 -10.12 -4.79 16.63
CA VAL A 108 -10.97 -3.89 17.43
C VAL A 108 -10.30 -2.54 17.66
N GLY A 109 -11.08 -1.50 18.00
CA GLY A 109 -10.56 -0.19 18.36
C GLY A 109 -9.78 0.48 17.22
N VAL A 110 -8.61 1.04 17.53
CA VAL A 110 -7.76 1.75 16.56
C VAL A 110 -7.27 0.81 15.45
N THR A 111 -6.97 -0.44 15.77
CA THR A 111 -6.52 -1.44 14.77
C THR A 111 -7.60 -1.72 13.72
N ALA A 112 -8.87 -1.77 14.12
CA ALA A 112 -9.97 -1.89 13.18
C ALA A 112 -10.17 -0.61 12.35
N ALA A 113 -9.88 0.57 12.92
CA ALA A 113 -10.03 1.84 12.21
C ALA A 113 -8.93 2.06 11.15
N GLU A 114 -7.70 1.62 11.44
CA GLU A 114 -6.57 1.74 10.51
C GLU A 114 -6.52 0.65 9.44
N SER A 115 -7.11 -0.53 9.71
CA SER A 115 -7.17 -1.68 8.79
C SER A 115 -8.58 -2.30 8.79
N ALA A 116 -9.56 -1.54 8.30
CA ALA A 116 -10.98 -1.91 8.28
C ALA A 116 -11.31 -2.90 7.14
N THR A 117 -10.81 -4.13 7.24
CA THR A 117 -11.03 -5.17 6.21
C THR A 117 -10.80 -6.58 6.76
N TYR A 118 -11.43 -7.56 6.12
CA TYR A 118 -11.12 -8.99 6.27
C TYR A 118 -9.94 -9.45 5.40
N ASN A 119 -9.47 -8.61 4.48
CA ASN A 119 -8.25 -8.87 3.71
C ASN A 119 -7.04 -8.91 4.66
N ASP A 120 -6.19 -9.93 4.50
CA ASP A 120 -4.96 -10.10 5.28
C ASP A 120 -3.70 -9.84 4.45
N PHE A 121 -3.84 -9.05 3.39
CA PHE A 121 -2.76 -8.41 2.63
C PHE A 121 -1.69 -9.35 2.07
N VAL A 122 -2.06 -10.60 1.75
CA VAL A 122 -1.19 -11.51 0.98
C VAL A 122 -1.02 -10.95 -0.43
N ASN A 123 0.18 -10.48 -0.75
CA ASN A 123 0.52 -9.83 -2.00
C ASN A 123 1.46 -10.69 -2.86
N ILE A 124 0.99 -11.05 -4.05
CA ILE A 124 1.73 -11.87 -5.02
C ILE A 124 2.33 -10.96 -6.10
N ASN A 125 3.64 -11.05 -6.29
CA ASN A 125 4.38 -10.24 -7.26
C ASN A 125 4.54 -11.06 -8.54
N LEU A 126 4.17 -10.48 -9.68
CA LEU A 126 4.36 -11.09 -11.01
C LEU A 126 5.40 -10.34 -11.83
N GLY A 127 6.19 -11.09 -12.59
CA GLY A 127 7.22 -10.53 -13.46
C GLY A 127 8.41 -10.03 -12.65
N GLY A 128 8.72 -8.73 -12.75
CA GLY A 128 9.88 -8.15 -12.09
C GLY A 128 11.20 -8.54 -12.73
N LEU A 129 12.23 -8.69 -11.89
CA LEU A 129 13.60 -8.98 -12.32
C LEU A 129 14.04 -10.36 -11.85
N THR A 130 14.88 -11.03 -12.65
CA THR A 130 15.67 -12.17 -12.17
C THR A 130 16.88 -11.67 -11.36
N LEU A 131 17.58 -12.58 -10.68
CA LEU A 131 18.84 -12.30 -9.98
C LEU A 131 19.88 -11.55 -10.85
N GLU A 132 19.94 -11.86 -12.14
CA GLU A 132 20.83 -11.21 -13.10
C GLU A 132 20.29 -9.88 -13.67
N GLY A 133 19.08 -9.47 -13.27
CA GLY A 133 18.42 -8.26 -13.75
C GLY A 133 17.78 -8.40 -15.14
N ARG A 134 17.43 -9.62 -15.56
CA ARG A 134 16.62 -9.85 -16.77
C ARG A 134 15.13 -9.81 -16.43
N ASP A 135 14.27 -9.77 -17.45
CA ASP A 135 12.82 -9.92 -17.27
C ASP A 135 12.48 -11.25 -16.57
N GLY A 136 11.70 -11.18 -15.48
CA GLY A 136 11.22 -12.32 -14.71
C GLY A 136 9.91 -12.91 -15.21
N SER A 137 9.25 -12.27 -16.19
CA SER A 137 7.95 -12.73 -16.69
C SER A 137 8.04 -14.07 -17.42
N ASN A 138 7.03 -14.92 -17.20
CA ASN A 138 6.98 -16.27 -17.76
C ASN A 138 5.53 -16.76 -17.90
N GLU A 139 5.31 -17.99 -18.40
CA GLU A 139 3.96 -18.54 -18.63
C GLU A 139 3.11 -18.60 -17.35
N VAL A 140 3.73 -18.80 -16.18
CA VAL A 140 3.01 -18.81 -14.90
C VAL A 140 2.50 -17.41 -14.55
N SER A 141 3.20 -16.34 -14.94
CA SER A 141 2.74 -14.96 -14.78
C SER A 141 1.41 -14.74 -15.50
N TYR A 142 1.29 -15.21 -16.74
CA TYR A 142 0.05 -15.09 -17.53
C TYR A 142 -1.07 -16.00 -16.99
N LEU A 143 -0.73 -17.23 -16.58
CA LEU A 143 -1.69 -18.13 -15.94
C LEU A 143 -2.30 -17.55 -14.68
N ILE A 144 -1.51 -16.86 -13.85
CA ILE A 144 -2.02 -16.22 -12.64
C ILE A 144 -2.98 -15.07 -12.98
N LEU A 145 -2.68 -14.26 -14.02
CA LEU A 145 -3.61 -13.23 -14.49
C LEU A 145 -4.94 -13.84 -14.97
N GLU A 146 -4.90 -14.99 -15.65
CA GLU A 146 -6.09 -15.74 -16.05
C GLU A 146 -6.89 -16.25 -14.85
N VAL A 147 -6.22 -16.79 -13.82
CA VAL A 147 -6.88 -17.26 -12.59
C VAL A 147 -7.56 -16.11 -11.85
N ALA A 148 -6.88 -14.95 -11.75
CA ALA A 148 -7.45 -13.76 -11.13
C ALA A 148 -8.67 -13.23 -11.90
N ASP A 149 -8.68 -13.38 -13.22
CA ASP A 149 -9.80 -13.07 -14.09
C ASP A 149 -10.93 -14.12 -14.08
N GLU A 150 -10.64 -15.36 -13.70
CA GLU A 150 -11.64 -16.42 -13.59
C GLU A 150 -12.39 -16.34 -12.25
N LEU A 151 -11.68 -16.03 -11.16
CA LEU A 151 -12.19 -16.22 -9.80
C LEU A 151 -12.81 -14.98 -9.16
N HIS A 152 -12.38 -13.76 -9.51
CA HIS A 152 -12.91 -12.50 -8.94
C HIS A 152 -12.93 -12.47 -7.40
N LEU A 153 -11.86 -12.98 -6.77
CA LEU A 153 -11.76 -13.09 -5.32
C LEU A 153 -11.05 -11.89 -4.69
N LEU A 154 -11.35 -11.67 -3.41
CA LEU A 154 -10.74 -10.64 -2.58
C LEU A 154 -9.25 -10.90 -2.31
N GLN A 155 -8.90 -12.18 -2.14
CA GLN A 155 -7.57 -12.63 -1.77
C GLN A 155 -7.13 -13.85 -2.59
N PRO A 156 -5.81 -14.04 -2.80
CA PRO A 156 -4.73 -13.11 -2.48
C PRO A 156 -4.75 -11.88 -3.40
N GLN A 157 -4.04 -10.84 -2.99
CA GLN A 157 -3.78 -9.69 -3.84
C GLN A 157 -2.76 -10.03 -4.92
N LEU A 158 -2.88 -9.32 -6.04
CA LEU A 158 -2.00 -9.48 -7.19
C LEU A 158 -1.39 -8.15 -7.59
N ASN A 159 -0.09 -8.17 -7.87
CA ASN A 159 0.60 -7.05 -8.48
C ASN A 159 1.54 -7.48 -9.61
N VAL A 160 1.86 -6.52 -10.48
CA VAL A 160 2.86 -6.68 -11.54
C VAL A 160 4.03 -5.75 -11.27
N GLN A 161 5.21 -6.34 -11.17
CA GLN A 161 6.49 -5.66 -11.02
C GLN A 161 7.03 -5.29 -12.41
N VAL A 162 7.09 -4.00 -12.71
CA VAL A 162 7.47 -3.44 -14.01
C VAL A 162 8.87 -2.83 -13.93
N SER A 163 9.77 -3.32 -14.76
CA SER A 163 11.06 -2.71 -15.04
C SER A 163 11.11 -2.22 -16.49
N ARG A 164 12.12 -1.41 -16.82
CA ARG A 164 12.52 -1.11 -18.21
C ARG A 164 12.68 -2.34 -19.11
N VAL A 165 12.97 -3.52 -18.55
CA VAL A 165 13.13 -4.77 -19.31
C VAL A 165 11.85 -5.59 -19.45
N THR A 166 10.80 -5.29 -18.67
CA THR A 166 9.52 -6.00 -18.74
C THR A 166 8.91 -5.85 -20.14
N PRO A 167 8.36 -6.92 -20.76
CA PRO A 167 7.69 -6.84 -22.05
C PRO A 167 6.36 -6.07 -21.98
N ASP A 168 6.01 -5.35 -23.04
CA ASP A 168 4.73 -4.63 -23.11
C ASP A 168 3.53 -5.60 -23.13
N GLU A 169 3.75 -6.83 -23.58
CA GLU A 169 2.74 -7.91 -23.59
C GLU A 169 2.19 -8.20 -22.19
N LEU A 170 3.06 -8.24 -21.16
CA LEU A 170 2.63 -8.44 -19.78
C LEU A 170 1.82 -7.25 -19.27
N LEU A 171 2.27 -6.02 -19.54
CA LEU A 171 1.54 -4.81 -19.16
C LEU A 171 0.18 -4.73 -19.85
N LEU A 172 0.10 -5.13 -21.11
CA LEU A 172 -1.17 -5.19 -21.84
C LEU A 172 -2.11 -6.26 -21.28
N ALA A 173 -1.58 -7.43 -20.88
CA ALA A 173 -2.37 -8.47 -20.21
C ALA A 173 -2.93 -7.97 -18.87
N ALA A 174 -2.10 -7.33 -18.05
CA ALA A 174 -2.50 -6.70 -16.80
C ALA A 174 -3.53 -5.59 -17.02
N ALA A 175 -3.34 -4.73 -18.02
CA ALA A 175 -4.26 -3.64 -18.36
C ALA A 175 -5.64 -4.16 -18.81
N ARG A 176 -5.71 -5.29 -19.53
CA ARG A 176 -6.98 -5.94 -19.89
C ARG A 176 -7.76 -6.37 -18.64
N LEU A 177 -7.08 -6.86 -17.61
CA LEU A 177 -7.69 -7.24 -16.34
C LEU A 177 -8.11 -6.00 -15.53
N ILE A 178 -7.23 -5.00 -15.40
CA ILE A 178 -7.52 -3.73 -14.70
C ILE A 178 -8.79 -3.07 -15.27
N ARG A 179 -8.94 -3.04 -16.60
CA ARG A 179 -10.11 -2.46 -17.27
C ARG A 179 -11.43 -3.08 -16.86
N LYS A 180 -11.44 -4.33 -16.38
CA LYS A 180 -12.66 -5.00 -15.91
C LYS A 180 -13.16 -4.45 -14.57
N GLY A 181 -12.35 -3.65 -13.87
CA GLY A 181 -12.79 -2.91 -12.69
C GLY A 181 -12.72 -3.71 -11.38
N TYR A 182 -12.01 -4.84 -11.35
CA TYR A 182 -11.86 -5.65 -10.12
C TYR A 182 -10.85 -5.06 -9.11
N GLY A 183 -10.16 -3.97 -9.46
CA GLY A 183 -9.18 -3.29 -8.61
C GLY A 183 -7.77 -3.91 -8.61
N TYR A 184 -7.51 -4.96 -9.38
CA TYR A 184 -6.20 -5.60 -9.50
C TYR A 184 -5.87 -5.92 -10.97
N PRO A 185 -4.59 -6.17 -11.31
CA PRO A 185 -3.42 -6.00 -10.46
C PRO A 185 -3.09 -4.54 -10.16
N SER A 186 -2.38 -4.30 -9.05
CA SER A 186 -1.61 -3.06 -8.87
C SER A 186 -0.30 -3.14 -9.65
N MET A 187 0.28 -1.98 -9.95
CA MET A 187 1.52 -1.88 -10.73
C MET A 187 2.61 -1.29 -9.85
N PHE A 188 3.79 -1.91 -9.86
CA PHE A 188 4.97 -1.46 -9.13
C PHE A 188 6.15 -1.26 -10.07
N ASN A 189 7.03 -0.34 -9.71
CA ASN A 189 8.26 -0.07 -10.42
C ASN A 189 9.42 -0.87 -9.82
N ALA A 190 9.73 -2.01 -10.42
CA ALA A 190 10.81 -2.88 -9.97
C ALA A 190 12.18 -2.19 -9.98
N ASP A 191 12.41 -1.24 -10.90
CA ASP A 191 13.65 -0.47 -10.91
C ASP A 191 13.75 0.45 -9.68
N CYS A 192 12.65 1.11 -9.28
CA CYS A 192 12.58 1.93 -8.06
C CYS A 192 12.74 1.09 -6.79
N VAL A 193 12.06 -0.06 -6.70
CA VAL A 193 12.20 -0.99 -5.57
C VAL A 193 13.66 -1.42 -5.37
N VAL A 194 14.38 -1.70 -6.47
CA VAL A 194 15.82 -2.01 -6.38
C VAL A 194 16.61 -0.81 -5.84
N GLU A 195 16.34 0.41 -6.31
CA GLU A 195 17.00 1.62 -5.81
C GLU A 195 16.73 1.86 -4.31
N GLU A 196 15.49 1.68 -3.85
CA GLU A 196 15.09 1.77 -2.45
C GLU A 196 15.86 0.78 -1.57
N LEU A 197 15.90 -0.48 -1.98
CA LEU A 197 16.60 -1.54 -1.22
C LEU A 197 18.11 -1.31 -1.21
N LEU A 198 18.72 -0.92 -2.32
CA LEU A 198 20.16 -0.60 -2.38
C LEU A 198 20.52 0.56 -1.44
N ARG A 199 19.69 1.61 -1.42
CA ARG A 199 19.88 2.76 -0.52
C ARG A 199 19.87 2.33 0.96
N GLN A 200 19.06 1.33 1.29
CA GLN A 200 18.97 0.75 2.63
C GLN A 200 20.03 -0.33 2.92
N GLY A 201 21.03 -0.49 2.05
CA GLY A 201 22.19 -1.34 2.28
C GLY A 201 22.02 -2.81 1.86
N LYS A 202 20.99 -3.15 1.08
CA LYS A 202 20.84 -4.49 0.52
C LYS A 202 21.84 -4.70 -0.63
N SER A 203 22.28 -5.94 -0.83
CA SER A 203 23.06 -6.31 -2.01
C SER A 203 22.21 -6.15 -3.28
N ILE A 204 22.87 -6.05 -4.45
CA ILE A 204 22.14 -5.97 -5.73
C ILE A 204 21.37 -7.25 -6.02
N GLU A 205 21.91 -8.40 -5.63
CA GLU A 205 21.28 -9.70 -5.71
C GLU A 205 19.99 -9.74 -4.89
N ASP A 206 20.08 -9.39 -3.60
CA ASP A 206 18.93 -9.41 -2.70
C ASP A 206 17.88 -8.35 -3.06
N ALA A 207 18.31 -7.20 -3.60
CA ALA A 207 17.42 -6.16 -4.08
C ALA A 207 16.63 -6.59 -5.32
N ARG A 208 17.24 -7.33 -6.25
CA ARG A 208 16.58 -7.83 -7.47
C ARG A 208 15.57 -8.93 -7.19
N GLU A 209 15.85 -9.79 -6.22
CA GLU A 209 14.92 -10.83 -5.76
C GLU A 209 13.83 -10.28 -4.83
N GLY A 210 14.02 -9.05 -4.31
CA GLY A 210 13.04 -8.33 -3.52
C GLY A 210 11.81 -7.91 -4.34
N GLY A 211 10.88 -7.25 -3.68
CA GLY A 211 9.64 -6.79 -4.28
C GLY A 211 8.83 -6.01 -3.27
N THR A 212 7.50 -6.03 -3.43
CA THR A 212 6.58 -5.40 -2.48
C THR A 212 5.67 -6.42 -1.79
N SER A 213 5.45 -6.29 -0.49
CA SER A 213 4.44 -7.08 0.24
C SER A 213 3.30 -6.20 0.72
N GLY A 214 2.35 -6.78 1.47
CA GLY A 214 1.32 -6.00 2.17
C GLY A 214 0.51 -5.14 1.21
N CYS A 215 0.58 -3.83 1.42
CA CYS A 215 0.02 -2.82 0.54
C CYS A 215 1.00 -2.41 -0.59
N VAL A 216 2.15 -1.85 -0.23
CA VAL A 216 3.12 -1.23 -1.15
C VAL A 216 4.57 -1.31 -0.66
N GLU A 217 4.85 -2.05 0.40
CA GLU A 217 6.09 -1.98 1.17
C GLU A 217 7.22 -2.76 0.50
N ALA A 218 8.32 -2.09 0.17
CA ALA A 218 9.50 -2.68 -0.42
C ALA A 218 10.33 -3.46 0.60
N GLY A 219 10.70 -4.70 0.25
CA GLY A 219 11.50 -5.56 1.12
C GLY A 219 12.34 -6.59 0.36
N ALA A 220 13.45 -7.00 0.97
CA ALA A 220 14.24 -8.13 0.50
C ALA A 220 13.62 -9.45 1.00
N PHE A 221 12.85 -10.11 0.13
CA PHE A 221 12.07 -11.29 0.47
C PHE A 221 12.91 -12.44 1.01
N GLY A 222 12.43 -13.04 2.12
CA GLY A 222 13.11 -14.12 2.82
C GLY A 222 14.37 -13.70 3.59
N LYS A 223 14.76 -12.42 3.56
CA LYS A 223 16.06 -11.95 4.08
C LYS A 223 15.93 -10.74 5.00
N GLU A 224 14.75 -10.14 5.09
CA GLU A 224 14.55 -8.89 5.82
C GLU A 224 13.40 -8.97 6.82
N ALA A 225 13.59 -8.33 7.97
CA ALA A 225 12.54 -8.01 8.91
C ALA A 225 12.21 -6.50 8.83
N TYR A 226 11.28 -6.14 7.96
CA TYR A 226 10.87 -4.76 7.67
C TYR A 226 9.54 -4.41 8.36
N ILE A 227 9.64 -3.87 9.58
CA ILE A 227 8.49 -3.75 10.48
C ILE A 227 7.80 -2.40 10.36
N LEU A 228 6.51 -2.40 10.05
CA LEU A 228 5.65 -1.21 10.09
C LEU A 228 5.25 -0.91 11.53
N SER A 229 5.66 0.24 12.05
CA SER A 229 5.47 0.56 13.46
C SER A 229 4.21 1.38 13.75
N GLY A 230 3.53 1.88 12.70
CA GLY A 230 2.25 2.58 12.77
C GLY A 230 2.31 3.98 12.15
N TYR A 231 1.13 4.46 11.79
CA TYR A 231 0.93 5.67 11.00
C TYR A 231 1.17 6.99 11.74
N LEU A 232 1.55 8.02 11.00
CA LEU A 232 1.77 9.39 11.47
C LEU A 232 0.87 10.38 10.70
N ASN A 233 0.04 11.12 11.44
CA ASN A 233 -0.93 12.06 10.89
C ASN A 233 -0.28 13.43 10.62
N LEU A 234 0.24 13.64 9.40
CA LEU A 234 0.97 14.86 9.04
C LEU A 234 0.09 16.13 9.08
N PRO A 235 -1.17 16.12 8.61
CA PRO A 235 -2.08 17.26 8.74
C PRO A 235 -2.42 17.63 10.18
N LYS A 236 -2.57 16.65 11.09
CA LYS A 236 -2.83 16.93 12.50
C LYS A 236 -1.66 17.65 13.17
N ILE A 237 -0.44 17.35 12.76
CA ILE A 237 0.75 18.07 13.24
C ILE A 237 0.68 19.55 12.81
N LEU A 238 0.19 19.85 11.61
CA LEU A 238 -0.07 21.24 11.20
C LEU A 238 -1.19 21.89 12.03
N GLU A 239 -2.29 21.18 12.32
CA GLU A 239 -3.34 21.71 13.20
C GLU A 239 -2.78 22.08 14.59
N ILE A 240 -1.94 21.23 15.16
CA ILE A 240 -1.28 21.48 16.45
C ILE A 240 -0.31 22.67 16.35
N THR A 241 0.39 22.82 15.23
CA THR A 241 1.26 23.98 14.94
C THR A 241 0.45 25.26 14.95
N LEU A 242 -0.69 25.28 14.24
CA LEU A 242 -1.62 26.41 14.15
C LEU A 242 -2.35 26.72 15.46
N ASN A 243 -2.21 25.85 16.47
CA ASN A 243 -2.75 26.05 17.81
C ASN A 243 -1.64 26.07 18.88
N ASN A 244 -0.41 26.39 18.48
CA ASN A 244 0.75 26.55 19.35
C ASN A 244 0.93 25.38 20.34
N GLY A 245 0.81 24.14 19.86
CA GLY A 245 0.98 22.92 20.64
C GLY A 245 -0.30 22.33 21.25
N TYR A 246 -1.45 23.02 21.15
CA TYR A 246 -2.73 22.49 21.60
C TYR A 246 -3.43 21.66 20.53
N ASP A 247 -4.07 20.59 20.96
CA ASP A 247 -5.07 19.88 20.16
C ASP A 247 -6.46 20.48 20.44
N PRO A 248 -7.10 21.14 19.46
CA PRO A 248 -8.42 21.76 19.64
C PRO A 248 -9.51 20.75 20.02
N ARG A 249 -9.37 19.47 19.62
CA ARG A 249 -10.35 18.43 19.89
C ARG A 249 -10.36 18.02 21.35
N THR A 250 -9.19 17.91 21.97
CA THR A 250 -9.06 17.44 23.36
C THR A 250 -8.84 18.56 24.36
N GLY A 251 -8.50 19.77 23.90
CA GLY A 251 -8.14 20.91 24.74
C GLY A 251 -6.80 20.74 25.47
N LYS A 252 -6.03 19.70 25.13
CA LYS A 252 -4.76 19.39 25.76
C LYS A 252 -3.60 19.94 24.95
N ARG A 253 -2.57 20.45 25.63
CA ARG A 253 -1.27 20.69 25.02
C ARG A 253 -0.58 19.35 24.81
N ILE A 254 -0.40 18.95 23.56
CA ILE A 254 0.21 17.67 23.17
C ILE A 254 1.52 17.85 22.39
N GLY A 255 1.81 19.06 21.90
CA GLY A 255 3.06 19.43 21.27
C GLY A 255 3.74 20.61 21.98
N PRO A 256 5.01 20.92 21.63
CA PRO A 256 5.73 22.09 22.14
C PRO A 256 5.05 23.41 21.80
N GLU A 257 5.40 24.46 22.54
CA GLU A 257 5.07 25.84 22.19
C GLU A 257 6.00 26.32 21.08
N THR A 258 5.50 26.34 19.85
CA THR A 258 6.26 26.75 18.67
C THR A 258 6.07 28.22 18.30
N GLY A 259 5.24 28.96 19.04
CA GLY A 259 4.90 30.35 18.78
C GLY A 259 3.43 30.50 18.37
N ASP A 260 2.88 31.68 18.64
CA ASP A 260 1.54 32.03 18.15
C ASP A 260 1.60 32.23 16.63
N PRO A 261 0.80 31.53 15.81
CA PRO A 261 0.87 31.67 14.37
C PRO A 261 0.59 33.09 13.85
N ARG A 262 -0.12 33.90 14.65
CA ARG A 262 -0.41 35.31 14.33
C ARG A 262 0.85 36.19 14.36
N ASP A 263 1.89 35.76 15.06
CA ASP A 263 3.14 36.49 15.22
C ASP A 263 4.19 36.05 14.18
N PHE A 264 3.90 35.08 13.31
CA PHE A 264 4.83 34.66 12.27
C PHE A 264 4.89 35.70 11.15
N GLU A 265 6.08 36.21 10.85
CA GLU A 265 6.31 37.24 9.83
C GLU A 265 6.54 36.62 8.43
N SER A 266 6.75 35.30 8.35
CA SER A 266 6.96 34.61 7.09
C SER A 266 6.47 33.16 7.09
N PHE A 267 6.24 32.63 5.88
CA PHE A 267 5.94 31.21 5.69
C PHE A 267 7.06 30.30 6.22
N GLU A 268 8.32 30.75 6.21
CA GLU A 268 9.46 29.96 6.69
C GLU A 268 9.42 29.78 8.21
N GLU A 269 8.93 30.77 8.96
CA GLU A 269 8.73 30.64 10.41
C GLU A 269 7.62 29.64 10.74
N LEU A 270 6.51 29.67 10.00
CA LEU A 270 5.44 28.67 10.09
C LEU A 270 5.97 27.26 9.77
N PHE A 271 6.70 27.11 8.66
CA PHE A 271 7.22 25.82 8.24
C PHE A 271 8.22 25.27 9.27
N SER A 272 9.08 26.14 9.82
CA SER A 272 9.99 25.80 10.92
C SER A 272 9.23 25.40 12.20
N ALA A 273 8.14 26.09 12.54
CA ALA A 273 7.27 25.70 13.64
C ALA A 273 6.66 24.30 13.42
N TRP A 274 6.18 24.01 12.21
CA TRP A 274 5.67 22.68 11.87
C TRP A 274 6.75 21.60 11.94
N THR A 275 7.96 21.85 11.45
CA THR A 275 9.08 20.89 11.56
C THR A 275 9.44 20.59 13.01
N ARG A 276 9.42 21.59 13.92
CA ARG A 276 9.64 21.35 15.35
C ARG A 276 8.53 20.51 15.99
N GLN A 277 7.27 20.68 15.58
CA GLN A 277 6.18 19.80 16.01
C GLN A 277 6.38 18.38 15.48
N LEU A 278 6.78 18.24 14.20
CA LEU A 278 7.06 16.95 13.57
C LEU A 278 8.15 16.17 14.31
N GLU A 279 9.28 16.81 14.60
CA GLU A 279 10.38 16.25 15.38
C GLU A 279 9.91 15.73 16.74
N HIS A 280 9.10 16.53 17.45
CA HIS A 280 8.55 16.14 18.75
C HIS A 280 7.69 14.86 18.68
N PHE A 281 6.78 14.77 17.70
CA PHE A 281 5.92 13.59 17.57
C PHE A 281 6.68 12.35 17.09
N VAL A 282 7.67 12.52 16.21
CA VAL A 282 8.56 11.41 15.81
C VAL A 282 9.39 10.91 17.00
N ASP A 283 9.91 11.79 17.85
CA ASP A 283 10.65 11.40 19.06
C ASP A 283 9.78 10.62 20.06
N ILE A 284 8.51 11.00 20.22
CA ILE A 284 7.55 10.23 21.01
C ILE A 284 7.32 8.86 20.37
N LYS A 285 7.05 8.82 19.06
CA LYS A 285 6.75 7.60 18.31
C LYS A 285 7.90 6.60 18.41
N ILE A 286 9.14 7.03 18.17
CA ILE A 286 10.32 6.17 18.22
C ILE A 286 10.59 5.63 19.62
N ARG A 287 10.43 6.43 20.68
CA ARG A 287 10.54 5.94 22.06
C ARG A 287 9.51 4.87 22.37
N GLY A 288 8.25 5.06 21.96
CA GLY A 288 7.21 4.05 22.10
C GLY A 288 7.52 2.78 21.31
N ASN A 289 7.94 2.93 20.06
CA ASN A 289 8.33 1.82 19.20
C ASN A 289 9.49 1.01 19.78
N ALA A 290 10.47 1.66 20.41
CA ALA A 290 11.60 0.96 21.02
C ALA A 290 11.16 0.03 22.15
N ILE A 291 10.20 0.47 22.98
CA ILE A 291 9.60 -0.34 24.05
C ILE A 291 8.86 -1.53 23.43
N VAL A 292 7.99 -1.28 22.45
CA VAL A 292 7.19 -2.33 21.79
C VAL A 292 8.10 -3.38 21.13
N GLN A 293 9.12 -2.96 20.39
CA GLN A 293 10.05 -3.90 19.76
C GLN A 293 10.86 -4.73 20.77
N GLY A 294 11.20 -4.15 21.93
CA GLY A 294 11.79 -4.90 23.04
C GLY A 294 10.87 -6.02 23.51
N PHE A 295 9.58 -5.72 23.72
CA PHE A 295 8.58 -6.73 24.08
C PHE A 295 8.44 -7.82 23.00
N TYR A 296 8.42 -7.48 21.72
CA TYR A 296 8.36 -8.50 20.65
C TYR A 296 9.58 -9.44 20.69
N ALA A 297 10.77 -8.90 20.90
CA ALA A 297 12.00 -9.69 20.94
C ALA A 297 12.08 -10.63 22.14
N GLU A 298 11.52 -10.25 23.29
CA GLU A 298 11.61 -11.03 24.54
C GLU A 298 10.41 -11.96 24.75
N GLU A 299 9.19 -11.49 24.46
CA GLU A 299 7.94 -12.16 24.82
C GLU A 299 7.21 -12.80 23.63
N MET A 300 7.57 -12.42 22.40
CA MET A 300 6.94 -12.93 21.18
C MET A 300 7.97 -13.43 20.14
N PRO A 301 8.92 -14.31 20.49
CA PRO A 301 9.78 -14.91 19.48
C PRO A 301 8.94 -15.70 18.46
N ALA A 302 9.38 -15.69 17.20
CA ALA A 302 8.74 -16.37 16.07
C ALA A 302 9.66 -17.47 15.52
N PRO A 303 9.84 -18.60 16.24
CA PRO A 303 10.81 -19.64 15.85
C PRO A 303 10.49 -20.32 14.52
N PHE A 304 9.22 -20.53 14.17
CA PHE A 304 8.82 -21.11 12.88
C PHE A 304 9.09 -20.13 11.74
N LEU A 305 8.78 -18.85 11.90
CA LEU A 305 9.19 -17.84 10.92
C LEU A 305 10.72 -17.77 10.80
N SER A 306 11.44 -17.84 11.91
CA SER A 306 12.91 -17.75 11.94
C SER A 306 13.61 -18.84 11.14
N ILE A 307 13.04 -20.04 10.99
CA ILE A 307 13.64 -21.09 10.14
C ILE A 307 13.41 -20.86 8.63
N LEU A 308 12.54 -19.92 8.26
CA LEU A 308 12.22 -19.56 6.88
C LEU A 308 12.96 -18.29 6.41
N ILE A 309 13.64 -17.59 7.32
CA ILE A 309 14.30 -16.30 7.04
C ILE A 309 15.82 -16.46 7.15
N ASP A 310 16.51 -15.99 6.12
CA ASP A 310 17.97 -16.05 6.00
C ASP A 310 18.66 -15.41 7.21
N ASP A 311 19.78 -16.03 7.58
CA ASP A 311 20.71 -15.65 8.65
C ASP A 311 20.16 -15.78 10.09
N CYS A 312 18.87 -16.02 10.32
CA CYS A 312 18.33 -16.27 11.66
C CYS A 312 18.98 -17.51 12.31
N ILE A 313 19.06 -18.62 11.57
CA ILE A 313 19.70 -19.86 12.02
C ILE A 313 21.20 -19.64 12.21
N GLU A 314 21.89 -19.02 11.24
CA GLU A 314 23.33 -18.78 11.30
C GLU A 314 23.73 -17.91 12.49
N LYS A 315 22.94 -16.87 12.79
CA LYS A 315 23.16 -15.98 13.93
C LYS A 315 22.67 -16.57 15.25
N GLY A 316 21.92 -17.67 15.23
CA GLY A 316 21.24 -18.22 16.41
C GLY A 316 20.31 -17.21 17.07
N LYS A 317 19.62 -16.39 16.28
CA LYS A 317 18.81 -15.26 16.74
C LYS A 317 17.45 -15.25 16.05
N ASP A 318 16.40 -15.06 16.84
CA ASP A 318 15.01 -15.00 16.36
C ASP A 318 14.74 -13.80 15.45
N TYR A 319 13.80 -13.95 14.52
CA TYR A 319 13.32 -12.91 13.60
C TYR A 319 12.92 -11.62 14.33
N ASN A 320 12.11 -11.69 15.39
CA ASN A 320 11.66 -10.52 16.14
C ASN A 320 12.79 -9.90 16.99
N ALA A 321 13.83 -10.67 17.31
CA ALA A 321 15.03 -10.17 17.95
C ALA A 321 16.07 -9.58 16.96
N GLY A 322 15.81 -9.63 15.66
CA GLY A 322 16.71 -9.12 14.61
C GLY A 322 17.68 -10.16 14.05
N GLY A 323 17.23 -11.41 13.91
CA GLY A 323 17.97 -12.49 13.27
C GLY A 323 18.12 -12.35 11.76
N ALA A 324 17.15 -11.71 11.08
CA ALA A 324 17.17 -11.54 9.63
C ALA A 324 18.46 -10.84 9.15
N ARG A 325 18.88 -11.12 7.90
CA ARG A 325 20.02 -10.44 7.25
C ARG A 325 19.91 -8.92 7.35
N TYR A 326 18.74 -8.40 6.98
CA TYR A 326 18.42 -6.99 7.00
C TYR A 326 17.33 -6.70 8.04
N ASN A 327 17.44 -5.57 8.72
CA ASN A 327 16.45 -5.13 9.71
C ASN A 327 16.13 -3.67 9.48
N THR A 328 14.87 -3.36 9.20
CA THR A 328 14.37 -2.01 8.96
C THR A 328 13.07 -1.80 9.72
N THR A 329 12.78 -0.55 10.09
CA THR A 329 11.51 -0.19 10.73
C THR A 329 10.93 1.03 10.05
N TYR A 330 9.62 1.04 9.82
CA TYR A 330 8.94 2.10 9.10
C TYR A 330 7.98 2.88 9.99
N ILE A 331 7.89 4.19 9.74
CA ILE A 331 6.80 5.05 10.20
C ILE A 331 6.05 5.52 8.95
N GLN A 332 4.76 5.22 8.91
CA GLN A 332 3.95 5.46 7.71
C GLN A 332 3.37 6.87 7.69
N GLY A 333 3.77 7.69 6.72
CA GLY A 333 3.28 9.07 6.57
C GLY A 333 1.90 9.13 5.90
N VAL A 334 0.95 9.86 6.50
CA VAL A 334 -0.43 9.96 6.00
C VAL A 334 -0.85 11.41 5.81
N GLY A 335 -1.57 11.68 4.72
CA GLY A 335 -2.21 12.98 4.47
C GLY A 335 -1.32 14.00 3.77
N ILE A 336 -0.34 13.56 2.95
CA ILE A 336 0.61 14.47 2.31
C ILE A 336 -0.05 15.45 1.33
N GLY A 337 -1.10 15.04 0.61
CA GLY A 337 -1.88 15.92 -0.26
C GLY A 337 -2.60 17.01 0.54
N THR A 338 -3.33 16.63 1.59
CA THR A 338 -4.01 17.59 2.49
C THR A 338 -3.04 18.54 3.17
N LEU A 339 -1.89 18.04 3.63
CA LEU A 339 -0.84 18.88 4.20
C LEU A 339 -0.29 19.87 3.16
N THR A 340 0.04 19.38 1.97
CA THR A 340 0.61 20.21 0.89
C THR A 340 -0.32 21.33 0.51
N ASP A 341 -1.58 21.01 0.24
CA ASP A 341 -2.57 22.01 -0.15
C ASP A 341 -2.88 23.00 0.99
N SER A 342 -2.79 22.55 2.25
CA SER A 342 -2.93 23.43 3.41
C SER A 342 -1.77 24.41 3.52
N LEU A 343 -0.53 23.93 3.34
CA LEU A 343 0.66 24.78 3.29
C LEU A 343 0.60 25.74 2.11
N SER A 344 0.14 25.27 0.95
CA SER A 344 -0.07 26.08 -0.26
C SER A 344 -1.07 27.20 -0.02
N ALA A 345 -2.21 26.88 0.62
CA ALA A 345 -3.23 27.87 0.97
C ALA A 345 -2.69 28.94 1.93
N ILE A 346 -1.97 28.54 2.98
CA ILE A 346 -1.38 29.51 3.91
C ILE A 346 -0.33 30.37 3.20
N LYS A 347 0.62 29.76 2.48
CA LYS A 347 1.66 30.49 1.75
C LYS A 347 1.06 31.50 0.78
N HIS A 348 0.11 31.05 -0.03
CA HIS A 348 -0.52 31.86 -1.07
C HIS A 348 -1.37 32.99 -0.48
N HIS A 349 -2.32 32.68 0.40
CA HIS A 349 -3.32 33.65 0.83
C HIS A 349 -2.91 34.51 2.01
N VAL A 350 -2.06 34.00 2.91
CA VAL A 350 -1.63 34.73 4.12
C VAL A 350 -0.32 35.47 3.89
N PHE A 351 0.68 34.82 3.30
CA PHE A 351 2.04 35.39 3.22
C PHE A 351 2.41 36.02 1.87
N GLU A 352 1.90 35.51 0.74
CA GLU A 352 2.26 36.04 -0.58
C GLU A 352 1.32 37.13 -1.07
N TRP A 353 0.01 36.88 -1.00
CA TRP A 353 -1.02 37.79 -1.53
C TRP A 353 -1.79 38.54 -0.46
N GLU A 354 -1.62 38.17 0.81
CA GLU A 354 -2.24 38.82 1.98
C GLU A 354 -3.77 39.02 1.84
N THR A 355 -4.42 38.13 1.10
CA THR A 355 -5.88 38.16 0.87
C THR A 355 -6.69 37.72 2.11
N VAL A 356 -6.04 37.07 3.06
CA VAL A 356 -6.63 36.55 4.31
C VAL A 356 -5.59 36.72 5.42
N SER A 357 -5.95 37.35 6.53
CA SER A 357 -5.06 37.40 7.70
C SER A 357 -4.96 36.05 8.40
N MET A 358 -3.87 35.79 9.12
CA MET A 358 -3.75 34.57 9.92
C MET A 358 -4.89 34.43 10.94
N GLU A 359 -5.30 35.53 11.58
CA GLU A 359 -6.42 35.54 12.53
C GLU A 359 -7.74 35.11 11.88
N GLU A 360 -8.07 35.64 10.70
CA GLU A 360 -9.28 35.26 9.96
C GLU A 360 -9.26 33.80 9.54
N LEU A 361 -8.09 33.28 9.13
CA LEU A 361 -7.92 31.87 8.78
C LEU A 361 -8.15 30.99 10.02
N LEU A 362 -7.48 31.27 11.14
CA LEU A 362 -7.61 30.49 12.38
C LEU A 362 -9.06 30.47 12.88
N GLU A 363 -9.75 31.61 12.84
CA GLU A 363 -11.17 31.69 13.22
C GLU A 363 -12.07 30.89 12.28
N ALA A 364 -11.77 30.89 10.98
CA ALA A 364 -12.49 30.05 10.01
C ALA A 364 -12.28 28.56 10.28
N LEU A 365 -11.06 28.13 10.60
CA LEU A 365 -10.78 26.74 10.93
C LEU A 365 -11.48 26.30 12.22
N ARG A 366 -11.40 27.14 13.26
CA ARG A 366 -12.04 26.89 14.57
C ARG A 366 -13.55 26.73 14.47
N THR A 367 -14.19 27.42 13.54
CA THR A 367 -15.64 27.39 13.33
C THR A 367 -16.08 26.46 12.20
N ASP A 368 -15.20 25.61 11.67
CA ASP A 368 -15.47 24.75 10.49
C ASP A 368 -16.10 25.52 9.32
N PHE A 369 -15.55 26.71 9.05
CA PHE A 369 -16.02 27.64 8.03
C PHE A 369 -17.49 28.10 8.17
N GLN A 370 -18.12 27.94 9.34
CA GLN A 370 -19.49 28.42 9.57
C GLN A 370 -19.57 29.94 9.35
N GLY A 371 -20.48 30.37 8.48
CA GLY A 371 -20.61 31.78 8.08
C GLY A 371 -19.48 32.32 7.19
N ARG A 372 -18.53 31.46 6.78
CA ARG A 372 -17.33 31.83 5.99
C ARG A 372 -17.18 30.99 4.71
N GLU A 373 -18.29 30.58 4.10
CA GLU A 373 -18.26 29.73 2.90
C GLU A 373 -17.56 30.40 1.71
N VAL A 374 -17.66 31.74 1.57
CA VAL A 374 -16.93 32.48 0.51
C VAL A 374 -15.43 32.28 0.65
N LEU A 375 -14.90 32.42 1.87
CA LEU A 375 -13.48 32.16 2.15
C LEU A 375 -13.12 30.71 1.83
N ARG A 376 -13.94 29.75 2.28
CA ARG A 376 -13.72 28.33 1.97
C ARG A 376 -13.67 28.06 0.47
N GLN A 377 -14.58 28.65 -0.32
CA GLN A 377 -14.59 28.50 -1.79
C GLN A 377 -13.38 29.15 -2.46
N ILE A 378 -12.87 30.26 -1.91
CA ILE A 378 -11.60 30.86 -2.35
C ILE A 378 -10.45 29.88 -2.09
N LEU A 379 -10.31 29.37 -0.87
CA LEU A 379 -9.26 28.40 -0.53
C LEU A 379 -9.32 27.17 -1.45
N LEU A 380 -10.53 26.61 -1.67
CA LEU A 380 -10.75 25.45 -2.54
C LEU A 380 -10.37 25.67 -4.01
N ASN A 381 -10.67 26.85 -4.57
CA ASN A 381 -10.65 27.04 -6.03
C ASN A 381 -9.65 28.07 -6.53
N LYS A 382 -9.04 28.87 -5.65
CA LYS A 382 -8.12 29.97 -5.95
C LYS A 382 -6.77 29.82 -5.26
N THR A 383 -6.40 28.58 -4.93
CA THR A 383 -5.09 28.19 -4.40
C THR A 383 -4.39 27.27 -5.41
N PRO A 384 -3.06 27.33 -5.60
CA PRO A 384 -2.30 26.29 -6.29
C PRO A 384 -2.47 24.93 -5.59
N ARG A 385 -2.69 23.86 -6.34
CA ARG A 385 -3.04 22.53 -5.81
C ARG A 385 -2.07 21.45 -6.27
N TYR A 386 -1.65 20.60 -5.33
CA TYR A 386 -0.85 19.42 -5.62
C TYR A 386 -1.59 18.47 -6.58
N GLY A 387 -0.86 17.82 -7.48
CA GLY A 387 -1.45 16.89 -8.48
C GLY A 387 -1.80 17.52 -9.82
N ASN A 388 -1.37 18.75 -10.08
CA ASN A 388 -1.72 19.53 -11.27
C ASN A 388 -0.51 19.94 -12.13
N ASP A 389 0.67 19.38 -11.87
CA ASP A 389 1.96 19.81 -12.40
C ASP A 389 2.23 21.32 -12.15
N ASP A 390 1.90 21.79 -10.95
CA ASP A 390 2.08 23.19 -10.52
C ASP A 390 3.15 23.25 -9.43
N ASP A 391 4.36 23.71 -9.82
CA ASP A 391 5.53 23.77 -8.94
C ASP A 391 5.30 24.60 -7.66
N ARG A 392 4.33 25.53 -7.65
CA ARG A 392 4.01 26.32 -6.44
C ARG A 392 3.48 25.45 -5.31
N ALA A 393 2.73 24.40 -5.62
CA ALA A 393 2.25 23.42 -4.65
C ALA A 393 3.18 22.20 -4.56
N ASP A 394 3.68 21.70 -5.69
CA ASP A 394 4.50 20.49 -5.70
C ASP A 394 5.84 20.67 -4.96
N GLU A 395 6.43 21.87 -4.99
CA GLU A 395 7.62 22.16 -4.19
C GLU A 395 7.33 22.14 -2.68
N LEU A 396 6.11 22.49 -2.26
CA LEU A 396 5.70 22.38 -0.85
C LEU A 396 5.51 20.92 -0.43
N MET A 397 4.99 20.07 -1.33
CA MET A 397 4.95 18.62 -1.11
C MET A 397 6.37 18.10 -0.90
N ARG A 398 7.30 18.45 -1.82
CA ARG A 398 8.69 18.01 -1.73
C ARG A 398 9.35 18.46 -0.43
N ARG A 399 9.12 19.72 -0.01
CA ARG A 399 9.63 20.24 1.27
C ARG A 399 9.08 19.49 2.48
N ALA A 400 7.77 19.24 2.52
CA ALA A 400 7.13 18.51 3.61
C ALA A 400 7.61 17.05 3.68
N PHE A 401 7.72 16.40 2.52
CA PHE A 401 8.28 15.05 2.37
C PHE A 401 9.73 14.99 2.89
N GLU A 402 10.61 15.87 2.41
CA GLU A 402 12.02 15.89 2.83
C GLU A 402 12.19 16.17 4.33
N ALA A 403 11.33 17.01 4.92
CA ALA A 403 11.33 17.24 6.36
C ALA A 403 10.95 15.97 7.13
N PHE A 404 9.90 15.26 6.69
CA PHE A 404 9.53 13.98 7.30
C PHE A 404 10.60 12.91 7.15
N PHE A 405 11.13 12.74 5.94
CA PHE A 405 12.24 11.83 5.66
C PHE A 405 13.43 12.10 6.59
N ARG A 406 13.96 13.34 6.60
CA ARG A 406 15.12 13.70 7.44
C ARG A 406 14.88 13.52 8.94
N THR A 407 13.64 13.70 9.38
CA THR A 407 13.29 13.56 10.79
C THR A 407 13.36 12.10 11.24
N VAL A 408 13.08 11.14 10.35
CA VAL A 408 12.99 9.70 10.69
C VAL A 408 14.22 8.90 10.26
N GLU A 409 14.73 9.17 9.05
CA GLU A 409 15.71 8.36 8.35
C GLU A 409 16.98 8.10 9.18
N GLY A 410 17.40 6.83 9.21
CA GLY A 410 18.69 6.43 9.78
C GLY A 410 18.72 6.39 11.32
N ARG A 411 17.62 6.74 12.00
CA ARG A 411 17.56 6.60 13.46
C ARG A 411 17.67 5.12 13.86
N PRO A 412 18.39 4.78 14.94
CA PRO A 412 18.60 3.38 15.32
C PRO A 412 17.31 2.71 15.81
N ALA A 413 17.10 1.47 15.40
CA ALA A 413 16.03 0.59 15.90
C ALA A 413 16.61 -0.51 16.81
N PRO A 414 15.88 -0.97 17.85
CA PRO A 414 16.39 -1.96 18.82
C PRO A 414 16.90 -3.27 18.22
N ARG A 415 16.40 -3.67 17.04
CA ARG A 415 16.77 -4.90 16.33
C ARG A 415 18.10 -4.81 15.57
N GLY A 416 18.90 -3.77 15.78
CA GLY A 416 20.19 -3.56 15.08
C GLY A 416 20.05 -2.98 13.67
N GLY A 417 18.89 -2.41 13.36
CA GLY A 417 18.57 -1.76 12.09
C GLY A 417 18.33 -0.27 12.23
N THR A 418 17.75 0.35 11.20
CA THR A 418 17.39 1.77 11.19
C THR A 418 15.93 2.03 10.85
N TYR A 419 15.44 3.20 11.24
CA TYR A 419 14.15 3.72 10.85
C TYR A 419 14.20 4.34 9.44
N HIS A 420 13.12 4.12 8.70
CA HIS A 420 12.83 4.67 7.38
C HIS A 420 11.36 5.10 7.33
N ILE A 421 10.93 5.69 6.20
CA ILE A 421 9.54 6.09 5.97
C ILE A 421 8.93 5.32 4.80
N ASP A 422 7.62 5.15 4.87
CA ASP A 422 6.77 4.83 3.73
C ASP A 422 5.60 5.84 3.70
N MET A 423 4.82 5.83 2.62
CA MET A 423 3.69 6.74 2.43
C MET A 423 2.43 5.96 1.99
N LEU A 424 1.80 5.27 2.92
CA LEU A 424 0.55 4.54 2.71
C LEU A 424 -0.45 4.71 3.88
N PRO A 425 -1.77 4.67 3.64
CA PRO A 425 -2.76 4.88 4.70
C PRO A 425 -3.62 3.66 5.08
N THR A 426 -3.71 2.63 4.23
CA THR A 426 -4.80 1.63 4.30
C THR A 426 -6.16 2.33 4.48
N THR A 427 -6.82 2.26 5.64
CA THR A 427 -8.05 3.03 5.92
C THR A 427 -7.85 4.15 6.94
N VAL A 428 -6.64 4.31 7.50
CA VAL A 428 -6.37 5.26 8.59
C VAL A 428 -6.57 6.71 8.20
N HIS A 429 -6.50 7.07 6.91
CA HIS A 429 -6.76 8.43 6.43
C HIS A 429 -8.20 8.90 6.73
N THR A 430 -9.15 7.97 6.86
CA THR A 430 -10.52 8.26 7.32
C THR A 430 -10.53 8.55 8.83
N TYR A 431 -9.93 7.68 9.65
CA TYR A 431 -9.81 7.87 11.09
C TYR A 431 -9.02 9.15 11.45
N PHE A 432 -7.89 9.38 10.78
CA PHE A 432 -7.09 10.58 10.92
C PHE A 432 -7.87 11.83 10.51
N GLY A 433 -8.73 11.74 9.49
CA GLY A 433 -9.69 12.79 9.14
C GLY A 433 -10.68 13.08 10.27
N GLN A 434 -11.29 12.04 10.85
CA GLN A 434 -12.25 12.13 11.95
C GLN A 434 -11.68 12.82 13.21
N VAL A 435 -10.38 12.70 13.45
CA VAL A 435 -9.71 13.28 14.63
C VAL A 435 -9.02 14.64 14.35
N THR A 436 -9.15 15.16 13.13
CA THR A 436 -8.56 16.43 12.69
C THR A 436 -9.66 17.45 12.38
N GLY A 437 -9.50 18.68 12.86
CA GLY A 437 -10.43 19.78 12.57
C GLY A 437 -10.40 20.21 11.11
N ALA A 438 -11.03 21.34 10.80
CA ALA A 438 -10.97 21.93 9.47
C ALA A 438 -9.52 22.31 9.13
N THR A 439 -9.12 22.18 7.86
CA THR A 439 -7.74 22.47 7.43
C THR A 439 -7.70 23.62 6.41
N PRO A 440 -6.56 24.35 6.33
CA PRO A 440 -6.40 25.52 5.46
C PRO A 440 -6.67 25.27 3.97
N ASP A 441 -6.60 24.02 3.52
CA ASP A 441 -6.98 23.62 2.17
C ASP A 441 -8.51 23.68 1.91
N GLY A 442 -9.33 24.06 2.89
CA GLY A 442 -10.79 24.17 2.77
C GLY A 442 -11.53 22.86 3.05
N ARG A 443 -10.82 21.80 3.45
CA ARG A 443 -11.42 20.55 3.95
C ARG A 443 -12.09 20.80 5.30
N ARG A 444 -13.27 20.22 5.48
CA ARG A 444 -14.09 20.36 6.70
C ARG A 444 -13.62 19.44 7.82
N ALA A 445 -13.92 19.81 9.06
CA ALA A 445 -13.61 19.00 10.24
C ALA A 445 -14.22 17.60 10.12
N GLY A 446 -13.44 16.58 10.51
CA GLY A 446 -13.90 15.20 10.54
C GLY A 446 -13.95 14.48 9.18
N THR A 447 -13.78 15.17 8.04
CA THR A 447 -13.76 14.51 6.73
C THR A 447 -12.41 13.82 6.49
N PRO A 448 -12.36 12.73 5.70
CA PRO A 448 -11.13 12.02 5.38
C PRO A 448 -10.00 12.93 4.88
N LEU A 449 -8.76 12.54 5.15
CA LEU A 449 -7.57 13.16 4.57
C LEU A 449 -7.32 12.60 3.15
N SER A 450 -6.39 13.22 2.42
CA SER A 450 -5.83 12.62 1.20
C SER A 450 -5.23 11.25 1.50
N GLU A 451 -5.54 10.27 0.67
CA GLU A 451 -5.01 8.91 0.81
C GLU A 451 -3.67 8.77 0.07
N GLY A 452 -2.73 8.03 0.67
CA GLY A 452 -1.41 7.78 0.10
C GLY A 452 -0.67 9.07 -0.25
N ILE A 453 -0.12 9.11 -1.47
CA ILE A 453 0.47 10.29 -2.09
C ILE A 453 -0.44 10.90 -3.17
N SER A 454 -1.69 10.46 -3.24
CA SER A 454 -2.65 10.95 -4.22
C SER A 454 -3.00 12.43 -3.97
N PRO A 455 -3.40 13.17 -5.02
CA PRO A 455 -3.99 14.49 -4.86
C PRO A 455 -5.21 14.43 -3.93
N VAL A 456 -5.54 15.54 -3.27
CA VAL A 456 -6.78 15.65 -2.50
C VAL A 456 -7.96 15.38 -3.46
N GLN A 457 -8.99 14.68 -2.98
CA GLN A 457 -10.11 14.24 -3.79
C GLN A 457 -10.78 15.42 -4.52
N GLY A 458 -10.73 15.41 -5.86
CA GLY A 458 -11.26 16.48 -6.73
C GLY A 458 -10.35 17.70 -6.93
N ALA A 459 -9.13 17.69 -6.39
CA ALA A 459 -8.15 18.79 -6.53
C ALA A 459 -7.34 18.70 -7.83
N ASP A 460 -7.15 17.50 -8.38
CA ASP A 460 -6.51 17.25 -9.66
C ASP A 460 -7.46 17.55 -10.83
N ARG A 461 -7.15 18.59 -11.60
CA ARG A 461 -7.99 19.14 -12.67
C ARG A 461 -7.29 19.18 -14.04
N ASN A 462 -6.01 18.83 -14.08
CA ASN A 462 -5.17 18.84 -15.29
C ASN A 462 -4.91 17.43 -15.87
N GLY A 463 -5.69 16.43 -15.44
CA GLY A 463 -5.66 15.07 -15.97
C GLY A 463 -4.56 14.16 -15.40
N PRO A 464 -4.59 12.87 -15.74
CA PRO A 464 -3.75 11.84 -15.10
C PRO A 464 -2.26 12.04 -15.35
N THR A 465 -1.86 12.61 -16.49
CA THR A 465 -0.45 12.92 -16.78
C THR A 465 0.09 13.99 -15.85
N ALA A 466 -0.70 15.01 -15.49
CA ALA A 466 -0.29 16.04 -14.55
C ALA A 466 -0.14 15.47 -13.13
N VAL A 467 -1.03 14.54 -12.75
CA VAL A 467 -0.94 13.81 -11.47
C VAL A 467 0.39 13.06 -11.38
N ILE A 468 0.71 12.21 -12.35
CA ILE A 468 1.95 11.42 -12.28
C ILE A 468 3.21 12.30 -12.30
N ARG A 469 3.16 13.47 -12.95
CA ARG A 469 4.26 14.44 -12.94
C ARG A 469 4.44 15.09 -11.56
N SER A 470 3.36 15.58 -10.95
CA SER A 470 3.41 16.12 -9.59
C SER A 470 3.91 15.08 -8.58
N VAL A 471 3.36 13.87 -8.66
CA VAL A 471 3.72 12.77 -7.75
C VAL A 471 5.19 12.39 -7.92
N SER A 472 5.70 12.32 -9.15
CA SER A 472 7.11 11.99 -9.44
C SER A 472 8.13 13.03 -8.96
N LYS A 473 7.70 14.20 -8.48
CA LYS A 473 8.59 15.17 -7.82
C LYS A 473 8.94 14.74 -6.40
N MET A 474 8.24 13.75 -5.84
CA MET A 474 8.65 13.05 -4.63
C MET A 474 9.79 12.08 -4.97
N ASP A 475 10.84 12.07 -4.16
CA ASP A 475 11.95 11.13 -4.34
C ASP A 475 11.58 9.77 -3.73
N HIS A 476 10.89 8.95 -4.52
CA HIS A 476 10.37 7.65 -4.09
C HIS A 476 11.48 6.70 -3.58
N ALA A 477 12.67 6.76 -4.19
CA ALA A 477 13.83 5.95 -3.83
C ALA A 477 14.31 6.17 -2.37
N LYS A 478 13.93 7.30 -1.76
CA LYS A 478 14.20 7.58 -0.34
C LYS A 478 13.25 6.84 0.63
N THR A 479 12.20 6.20 0.13
CA THR A 479 11.19 5.54 0.98
C THR A 479 11.42 4.03 1.03
N GLY A 480 10.51 3.30 1.67
CA GLY A 480 10.27 1.88 1.42
C GLY A 480 8.91 1.63 0.77
N GLY A 481 8.40 2.61 0.03
CA GLY A 481 7.17 2.52 -0.74
C GLY A 481 6.23 3.70 -0.54
N THR A 482 5.51 4.04 -1.60
CA THR A 482 4.53 5.13 -1.62
C THR A 482 3.29 4.77 -2.43
N LEU A 483 2.10 5.14 -1.98
CA LEU A 483 0.84 4.64 -2.57
C LEU A 483 0.09 5.70 -3.39
N LEU A 484 -0.07 5.49 -4.70
CA LEU A 484 -0.92 6.33 -5.58
C LEU A 484 -2.17 5.55 -6.03
N ASN A 485 -3.36 6.09 -5.82
CA ASN A 485 -4.57 5.67 -6.53
C ASN A 485 -4.88 6.60 -7.69
N MET A 486 -5.41 6.01 -8.76
CA MET A 486 -6.07 6.73 -9.84
C MET A 486 -7.43 6.08 -10.15
N LYS A 487 -8.43 6.88 -10.52
CA LYS A 487 -9.72 6.35 -10.95
C LYS A 487 -9.99 6.81 -12.38
N PHE A 488 -10.38 5.85 -13.22
CA PHE A 488 -10.70 6.07 -14.63
C PHE A 488 -12.15 5.71 -14.91
N SER A 489 -12.79 6.44 -15.80
CA SER A 489 -14.05 6.00 -16.37
C SER A 489 -13.80 4.74 -17.23
N PRO A 490 -14.75 3.78 -17.29
CA PRO A 490 -14.60 2.60 -18.16
C PRO A 490 -14.32 2.96 -19.64
N LYS A 491 -14.86 4.10 -20.10
CA LYS A 491 -14.66 4.62 -21.45
C LYS A 491 -13.21 5.04 -21.72
N ALA A 492 -12.48 5.53 -20.72
CA ALA A 492 -11.09 5.96 -20.88
C ALA A 492 -10.15 4.81 -21.33
N LEU A 493 -10.53 3.57 -21.00
CA LEU A 493 -9.75 2.35 -21.28
C LEU A 493 -10.35 1.49 -22.40
N GLU A 494 -11.37 2.00 -23.10
CA GLU A 494 -12.05 1.25 -24.14
C GLU A 494 -11.16 1.00 -25.37
N GLY A 495 -11.27 -0.20 -25.95
CA GLY A 495 -10.51 -0.60 -27.13
C GLY A 495 -9.00 -0.80 -26.89
N GLU A 496 -8.28 -1.15 -27.95
CA GLU A 496 -6.82 -1.36 -27.89
C GLU A 496 -6.04 -0.05 -27.76
N GLU A 497 -6.56 1.05 -28.33
CA GLU A 497 -5.92 2.35 -28.24
C GLU A 497 -5.93 2.90 -26.80
N GLY A 498 -7.07 2.78 -26.10
CA GLY A 498 -7.18 3.17 -24.69
C GLY A 498 -6.21 2.38 -23.81
N LEU A 499 -6.12 1.06 -24.01
CA LEU A 499 -5.16 0.22 -23.30
C LEU A 499 -3.69 0.61 -23.57
N ARG A 500 -3.34 0.94 -24.82
CA ARG A 500 -1.97 1.40 -25.14
C ARG A 500 -1.62 2.73 -24.50
N LYS A 501 -2.54 3.70 -24.48
CA LYS A 501 -2.36 4.99 -23.79
C LYS A 501 -2.16 4.79 -22.29
N PHE A 502 -2.98 3.92 -21.71
CA PHE A 502 -2.88 3.55 -20.30
C PHE A 502 -1.54 2.88 -19.94
N VAL A 503 -1.09 1.92 -20.75
CA VAL A 503 0.24 1.31 -20.60
C VAL A 503 1.35 2.36 -20.75
N ALA A 504 1.22 3.31 -21.68
CA ALA A 504 2.17 4.40 -21.84
C ALA A 504 2.19 5.34 -20.62
N LEU A 505 1.05 5.62 -19.99
CA LEU A 505 0.96 6.39 -18.75
C LEU A 505 1.73 5.69 -17.62
N ILE A 506 1.50 4.39 -17.41
CA ILE A 506 2.21 3.58 -16.41
C ILE A 506 3.72 3.59 -16.66
N ARG A 507 4.14 3.32 -17.91
CA ARG A 507 5.55 3.39 -18.32
C ARG A 507 6.16 4.75 -18.06
N THR A 508 5.42 5.83 -18.33
CA THR A 508 5.89 7.19 -18.12
C THR A 508 6.09 7.47 -16.64
N TYR A 509 5.12 7.12 -15.79
CA TYR A 509 5.25 7.30 -14.34
C TYR A 509 6.45 6.56 -13.75
N PHE A 510 6.66 5.31 -14.14
CA PHE A 510 7.81 4.53 -13.66
C PHE A 510 9.15 5.01 -14.21
N ARG A 511 9.20 5.52 -15.45
CA ARG A 511 10.40 6.21 -15.97
C ARG A 511 10.71 7.52 -15.24
N LEU A 512 9.71 8.15 -14.65
CA LEU A 512 9.87 9.33 -13.80
C LEU A 512 10.24 8.97 -12.35
N GLY A 513 10.46 7.69 -12.05
CA GLY A 513 10.85 7.22 -10.71
C GLY A 513 9.68 6.93 -9.77
N GLY A 514 8.44 6.92 -10.26
CA GLY A 514 7.28 6.56 -9.46
C GLY A 514 7.36 5.13 -8.93
N HIS A 515 7.00 4.90 -7.66
CA HIS A 515 7.04 3.58 -7.02
C HIS A 515 5.88 2.65 -7.42
N HIS A 516 4.64 3.14 -7.25
CA HIS A 516 3.44 2.31 -7.33
C HIS A 516 2.25 3.12 -7.83
N VAL A 517 1.38 2.48 -8.60
CA VAL A 517 0.07 2.99 -9.00
C VAL A 517 -0.96 1.86 -9.08
N GLN A 518 -2.18 2.14 -8.62
CA GLN A 518 -3.32 1.23 -8.71
C GLN A 518 -4.58 1.97 -9.16
N PHE A 519 -5.55 1.20 -9.68
CA PHE A 519 -6.63 1.77 -10.48
C PHE A 519 -8.01 1.31 -10.04
N ASN A 520 -8.93 2.26 -9.92
CA ASN A 520 -10.37 1.99 -10.00
C ASN A 520 -10.85 2.26 -11.42
N VAL A 521 -11.59 1.32 -12.01
CA VAL A 521 -12.24 1.49 -13.33
C VAL A 521 -13.74 1.31 -13.15
N VAL A 522 -14.36 2.34 -12.59
CA VAL A 522 -15.78 2.35 -12.20
C VAL A 522 -16.27 3.79 -12.14
N SER A 523 -17.51 4.03 -12.57
CA SER A 523 -18.10 5.36 -12.53
C SER A 523 -18.64 5.71 -11.15
N ALA A 524 -18.64 7.00 -10.80
CA ALA A 524 -19.30 7.48 -9.59
C ALA A 524 -20.79 7.10 -9.54
N GLU A 525 -21.47 7.03 -10.68
CA GLU A 525 -22.88 6.63 -10.78
C GLU A 525 -23.11 5.20 -10.28
N VAL A 526 -22.28 4.24 -10.73
CA VAL A 526 -22.37 2.83 -10.31
C VAL A 526 -22.15 2.70 -8.80
N LEU A 527 -21.17 3.40 -8.24
CA LEU A 527 -20.91 3.41 -6.80
C LEU A 527 -22.11 3.99 -6.01
N ARG A 528 -22.71 5.07 -6.52
CA ARG A 528 -23.91 5.69 -5.94
C ARG A 528 -25.15 4.79 -6.04
N GLU A 529 -25.24 3.97 -7.07
CA GLU A 529 -26.28 2.95 -7.21
C GLU A 529 -26.07 1.81 -6.22
N ALA A 530 -24.84 1.31 -6.07
CA ALA A 530 -24.48 0.30 -5.08
C ALA A 530 -24.76 0.75 -3.64
N GLN A 531 -24.62 2.06 -3.34
CA GLN A 531 -25.06 2.64 -2.06
C GLN A 531 -26.58 2.61 -1.85
N ARG A 532 -27.38 2.67 -2.92
CA ARG A 532 -28.85 2.69 -2.88
C ARG A 532 -29.44 1.28 -2.88
N ARG A 533 -28.79 0.33 -3.55
CA ARG A 533 -29.25 -1.07 -3.73
C ARG A 533 -28.12 -2.08 -3.45
N PRO A 534 -27.57 -2.13 -2.23
CA PRO A 534 -26.40 -2.97 -1.92
C PRO A 534 -26.63 -4.46 -2.22
N GLU A 535 -27.88 -4.95 -2.12
CA GLU A 535 -28.26 -6.32 -2.47
C GLU A 535 -28.05 -6.68 -3.95
N GLU A 536 -28.18 -5.71 -4.86
CA GLU A 536 -27.95 -5.90 -6.30
C GLU A 536 -26.45 -5.83 -6.66
N HIS A 537 -25.61 -5.32 -5.75
CA HIS A 537 -24.19 -5.02 -6.00
C HIS A 537 -23.23 -5.72 -5.03
N ARG A 538 -23.63 -6.80 -4.36
CA ARG A 538 -22.79 -7.50 -3.36
C ARG A 538 -21.43 -7.96 -3.87
N GLY A 539 -21.32 -8.27 -5.17
CA GLY A 539 -20.07 -8.68 -5.80
C GLY A 539 -19.18 -7.52 -6.29
N LEU A 540 -19.57 -6.26 -6.08
CA LEU A 540 -18.84 -5.11 -6.56
C LEU A 540 -17.55 -4.92 -5.74
N LEU A 541 -16.42 -5.27 -6.35
CA LEU A 541 -15.09 -5.01 -5.82
C LEU A 541 -14.62 -3.60 -6.22
N VAL A 542 -13.94 -2.92 -5.29
CA VAL A 542 -13.30 -1.62 -5.53
C VAL A 542 -11.91 -1.59 -4.90
N ARG A 543 -11.01 -0.80 -5.48
CA ARG A 543 -9.69 -0.55 -4.90
C ARG A 543 -9.79 0.51 -3.80
N VAL A 544 -9.34 0.18 -2.59
CA VAL A 544 -9.35 1.08 -1.43
C VAL A 544 -8.03 1.84 -1.36
N ALA A 545 -7.02 1.32 -0.67
CA ALA A 545 -5.67 1.86 -0.66
C ALA A 545 -4.68 0.73 -0.35
N GLY A 546 -4.15 0.09 -1.40
CA GLY A 546 -3.19 -1.00 -1.27
C GLY A 546 -3.85 -2.36 -1.16
N TYR A 547 -5.19 -2.40 -1.24
CA TYR A 547 -6.00 -3.60 -1.28
C TYR A 547 -7.36 -3.33 -1.93
N THR A 548 -7.98 -4.40 -2.43
CA THR A 548 -9.34 -4.39 -2.97
C THR A 548 -10.30 -4.88 -1.88
N ASP A 549 -11.53 -4.37 -1.85
CA ASP A 549 -12.61 -4.88 -0.99
C ASP A 549 -13.99 -4.81 -1.66
N TYR A 550 -14.97 -5.50 -1.08
CA TYR A 550 -16.37 -5.38 -1.47
C TYR A 550 -16.89 -4.01 -1.07
N PHE A 551 -17.33 -3.21 -2.05
CA PHE A 551 -17.81 -1.84 -1.81
C PHE A 551 -18.95 -1.79 -0.78
N CYS A 552 -19.84 -2.78 -0.79
CA CYS A 552 -20.97 -2.86 0.12
C CYS A 552 -20.58 -3.16 1.59
N ASP A 553 -19.39 -3.69 1.83
CA ASP A 553 -18.88 -3.99 3.18
C ASP A 553 -18.10 -2.81 3.78
N LEU A 554 -17.79 -1.80 2.97
CA LEU A 554 -17.10 -0.59 3.41
C LEU A 554 -18.01 0.32 4.24
N SER A 555 -17.39 1.05 5.18
CA SER A 555 -18.09 2.10 5.93
C SER A 555 -18.57 3.21 4.99
N ARG A 556 -19.62 3.93 5.39
CA ARG A 556 -20.17 5.02 4.56
C ARG A 556 -19.12 6.09 4.25
N ASP A 557 -18.31 6.48 5.24
CA ASP A 557 -17.26 7.48 5.07
C ASP A 557 -16.23 7.06 4.02
N LEU A 558 -15.85 5.77 4.01
CA LEU A 558 -14.90 5.23 3.04
C LEU A 558 -15.52 5.10 1.64
N GLN A 559 -16.79 4.73 1.54
CA GLN A 559 -17.50 4.74 0.26
C GLN A 559 -17.57 6.16 -0.34
N GLU A 560 -17.89 7.17 0.47
CA GLU A 560 -17.92 8.56 0.04
C GLU A 560 -16.54 9.05 -0.40
N GLU A 561 -15.48 8.66 0.32
CA GLU A 561 -14.10 8.95 -0.06
C GLU A 561 -13.78 8.39 -1.46
N ILE A 562 -14.02 7.10 -1.72
CA ILE A 562 -13.76 6.46 -3.03
C ILE A 562 -14.59 7.12 -4.14
N ILE A 563 -15.85 7.45 -3.87
CA ILE A 563 -16.71 8.17 -4.83
C ILE A 563 -16.13 9.54 -5.16
N SER A 564 -15.61 10.25 -4.17
CA SER A 564 -15.09 11.62 -4.32
C SER A 564 -13.75 11.71 -5.06
N ARG A 565 -13.00 10.61 -5.18
CA ARG A 565 -11.78 10.55 -5.99
C ARG A 565 -12.08 10.98 -7.43
N THR A 566 -11.14 11.70 -8.06
CA THR A 566 -11.32 12.20 -9.43
C THR A 566 -11.46 11.06 -10.43
N GLU A 567 -12.49 11.11 -11.26
CA GLU A 567 -12.71 10.19 -12.37
C GLU A 567 -12.08 10.76 -13.64
N HIS A 568 -10.96 10.20 -14.09
CA HIS A 568 -10.31 10.62 -15.33
C HIS A 568 -11.05 10.03 -16.54
N GLU A 569 -11.47 10.89 -17.47
CA GLU A 569 -12.19 10.50 -18.68
C GLU A 569 -11.26 10.13 -19.86
N VAL A 570 -9.96 10.40 -19.74
CA VAL A 570 -8.94 10.12 -20.75
C VAL A 570 -7.72 9.51 -20.05
N ALA A 571 -7.13 8.46 -20.66
CA ALA A 571 -5.91 7.79 -20.22
C ALA A 571 -4.64 8.50 -20.67
#